data_AF-A0A9W4LEQ9-F1
#
_entry.id   AF-A0A9W4LEQ9-F1
#
_cell.length_a   1.000
_cell.length_b   1.000
_cell.length_c   1.000
_cell.angle_alpha   90.00
_cell.angle_beta   90.00
_cell.angle_gamma   90.00
#
_symmetry.space_group_name_H-M   'P 1'
#
loop_
_entity.id
_entity.type
_entity.pdbx_description
1 polymer ?
#
loop_
_entity_poly.entity_id
_entity_poly.type
_entity_poly.pdbx_seq_one_letter_code
_entity_poly.pdbx_strand_id
1 'polypeptide(L)'
;MNGRALLMLGAGFTLWAVVFVALYAMLSVGCRLGWDHVELAGSVTLQRAQLIAIFLVGLVASLALTMVVSGPGQASTLRSAARWSTLAATVALLLVFAPVFALSTCY
;
A
#
# COMPACT_ATOMS: atom_id res chain seq x y z
N MET A 1 14.01 -0.14 27.92
CA MET A 1 12.83 -0.45 27.09
C MET A 1 13.11 0.04 25.68
N ASN A 2 13.22 -0.86 24.69
CA ASN A 2 13.68 -0.51 23.35
C ASN A 2 12.56 0.16 22.54
N GLY A 3 12.51 1.50 22.55
CA GLY A 3 11.54 2.30 21.76
C GLY A 3 11.54 1.98 20.25
N ARG A 4 12.63 1.41 19.75
CA ARG A 4 12.76 0.91 18.37
C ARG A 4 11.77 -0.21 18.03
N ALA A 5 11.39 -1.04 19.00
CA ALA A 5 10.42 -2.12 18.80
C ALA A 5 8.97 -1.60 18.72
N LEU A 6 8.63 -0.59 19.52
CA LEU A 6 7.35 0.12 19.45
C LEU A 6 7.20 0.88 18.11
N LEU A 7 8.26 1.56 17.67
CA LEU A 7 8.28 2.21 16.35
C LEU A 7 8.08 1.21 15.22
N MET A 8 8.71 0.03 15.27
CA MET A 8 8.53 -1.00 14.26
C MET A 8 7.12 -1.61 14.25
N LEU A 9 6.46 -1.70 15.41
CA LEU A 9 5.07 -2.18 15.52
C LEU A 9 4.09 -1.20 14.85
N GLY A 10 4.28 0.11 15.07
CA GLY A 10 3.45 1.15 14.45
C GLY A 10 3.73 1.37 12.97
N ALA A 11 4.98 1.16 12.53
CA ALA A 11 5.43 1.47 11.18
C ALA A 11 4.62 0.77 10.08
N GLY A 12 4.22 -0.49 10.29
CA GLY A 12 3.40 -1.24 9.32
C GLY A 12 2.02 -0.61 9.12
N PHE A 13 1.36 -0.24 10.23
CA PHE A 13 0.06 0.42 10.20
C PHE A 13 0.13 1.84 9.64
N THR A 14 1.16 2.61 10.01
CA THR A 14 1.37 3.95 9.48
C THR A 14 1.64 3.92 7.98
N LEU A 15 2.47 2.99 7.51
CA LEU A 15 2.74 2.83 6.08
C LEU A 15 1.47 2.46 5.32
N TRP A 16 0.68 1.53 5.85
CA TRP A 16 -0.61 1.17 5.25
C TRP A 16 -1.56 2.37 5.16
N ALA A 17 -1.69 3.14 6.24
CA ALA A 17 -2.54 4.33 6.26
C ALA A 17 -2.08 5.39 5.25
N VAL A 18 -0.78 5.64 5.13
CA VAL A 18 -0.20 6.59 4.16
C VAL A 18 -0.50 6.14 2.73
N VAL A 19 -0.29 4.86 2.41
CA VAL A 19 -0.55 4.31 1.07
C VAL A 19 -2.04 4.40 0.74
N PHE A 20 -2.92 4.07 1.70
CA PHE A 20 -4.37 4.18 1.54
C PHE A 20 -4.81 5.61 1.26
N VAL A 21 -4.36 6.58 2.06
CA VAL A 21 -4.68 8.00 1.89
C VAL A 21 -4.16 8.52 0.55
N ALA A 22 -2.92 8.18 0.17
CA ALA A 22 -2.34 8.60 -1.10
C ALA A 22 -3.17 8.08 -2.28
N LEU A 23 -3.57 6.81 -2.26
CA LEU A 23 -4.35 6.23 -3.35
C LEU A 23 -5.75 6.81 -3.43
N TYR A 24 -6.43 6.98 -2.29
CA TYR A 24 -7.78 7.55 -2.26
C TYR A 24 -7.78 9.01 -2.73
N ALA A 25 -6.84 9.83 -2.23
CA ALA A 25 -6.70 11.21 -2.65
C ALA A 25 -6.41 11.31 -4.15
N MET A 26 -5.49 10.49 -4.66
CA MET A 26 -5.10 10.55 -6.06
C MET A 26 -6.18 10.01 -7.01
N LEU A 27 -7.00 9.05 -6.55
CA LEU A 27 -8.21 8.63 -7.27
C LEU A 27 -9.18 9.81 -7.45
N SER A 28 -9.52 10.53 -6.37
CA SER A 28 -10.43 11.69 -6.44
C SER A 28 -9.85 12.83 -7.27
N VAL A 29 -8.55 13.12 -7.13
CA VAL A 29 -7.86 14.16 -7.90
C VAL A 29 -7.84 13.81 -9.38
N GLY A 30 -7.48 12.58 -9.73
CA GLY A 30 -7.36 12.19 -11.12
C GLY A 30 -8.72 12.08 -11.83
N CYS A 31 -9.82 11.73 -11.13
CA CYS A 31 -11.16 11.85 -11.72
C CYS A 31 -11.54 13.32 -11.97
N ARG A 32 -11.22 14.24 -11.05
CA ARG A 32 -11.51 15.67 -11.24
C ARG A 32 -10.66 16.30 -12.35
N LEU A 33 -9.44 15.81 -12.56
CA LEU A 33 -8.52 16.27 -13.60
C LEU A 33 -8.75 15.58 -14.96
N GLY A 34 -9.70 14.63 -15.06
CA GLY A 34 -10.00 13.89 -16.29
C GLY A 34 -8.88 12.94 -16.73
N TRP A 35 -8.07 12.44 -15.80
CA TRP A 35 -7.00 11.47 -16.10
C TRP A 35 -7.54 10.10 -16.55
N ASP A 36 -8.84 9.87 -16.42
CA ASP A 36 -9.53 8.72 -17.00
C ASP A 36 -9.72 8.87 -18.52
N HIS A 37 -9.71 10.08 -19.07
CA HIS A 37 -9.80 10.33 -20.51
C HIS A 37 -8.44 10.28 -21.24
N VAL A 38 -7.33 10.27 -20.48
CA VAL A 38 -5.99 10.21 -21.04
C VAL A 38 -5.58 8.75 -21.21
N GLU A 39 -5.70 8.24 -22.42
CA GLU A 39 -5.25 6.89 -22.77
C GLU A 39 -3.73 6.85 -22.97
N LEU A 40 -3.04 5.92 -22.28
CA LEU A 40 -1.61 5.70 -22.44
C LEU A 40 -1.31 4.51 -23.37
N ALA A 41 -2.03 3.40 -23.17
CA ALA A 41 -1.82 2.17 -23.91
C ALA A 41 -3.11 1.32 -23.90
N GLY A 42 -3.87 1.37 -24.99
CA GLY A 42 -5.14 0.65 -25.12
C GLY A 42 -6.12 1.04 -24.00
N SER A 43 -6.64 0.04 -23.28
CA SER A 43 -7.62 0.23 -22.18
C SER A 43 -7.02 0.72 -20.85
N VAL A 44 -5.73 1.09 -20.83
CA VAL A 44 -5.04 1.63 -19.66
C VAL A 44 -4.98 3.16 -19.75
N THR A 45 -5.71 3.80 -18.85
CA THR A 45 -5.76 5.25 -18.68
C THR A 45 -4.65 5.73 -17.74
N LEU A 46 -4.31 7.02 -17.80
CA LEU A 46 -3.35 7.66 -16.90
C LEU A 46 -3.73 7.49 -15.43
N GLN A 47 -5.02 7.59 -15.14
CA GLN A 47 -5.62 7.26 -13.84
C GLN A 47 -5.18 5.87 -13.35
N ARG A 48 -5.37 4.83 -14.18
CA ARG A 48 -5.04 3.44 -13.83
C ARG A 48 -3.55 3.25 -13.66
N ALA A 49 -2.73 3.78 -14.58
CA ALA A 49 -1.28 3.66 -14.51
C ALA A 49 -0.72 4.26 -13.21
N GLN A 50 -1.20 5.45 -12.82
CA GLN A 50 -0.75 6.15 -11.62
C GLN A 50 -1.22 5.45 -10.33
N LEU A 51 -2.43 4.90 -10.29
CA LEU A 51 -2.89 4.09 -9.15
C LEU A 51 -2.07 2.81 -8.99
N ILE A 52 -1.76 2.12 -10.10
CA ILE A 52 -0.89 0.95 -10.11
C ILE A 52 0.51 1.32 -9.61
N ALA A 53 1.06 2.46 -10.04
CA ALA A 53 2.39 2.91 -9.59
C ALA A 53 2.43 3.13 -8.06
N ILE A 54 1.44 3.83 -7.49
CA ILE A 54 1.39 4.05 -6.03
C ILE A 54 1.18 2.72 -5.29
N PHE A 55 0.35 1.82 -5.82
CA PHE A 55 0.17 0.47 -5.26
C PHE A 55 1.49 -0.31 -5.23
N LEU A 56 2.24 -0.32 -6.33
CA LEU A 56 3.53 -1.00 -6.42
C LEU A 56 4.54 -0.40 -5.43
N VAL A 57 4.60 0.92 -5.31
CA VAL A 57 5.47 1.59 -4.32
C VAL A 57 5.08 1.18 -2.89
N GLY A 58 3.79 1.17 -2.56
CA GLY A 58 3.29 0.73 -1.26
C GLY A 58 3.61 -0.74 -0.95
N LEU A 59 3.51 -1.60 -1.97
CA LEU A 59 3.82 -3.03 -1.87
C LEU A 59 5.32 -3.28 -1.66
N VAL A 60 6.18 -2.61 -2.43
CA VAL A 60 7.65 -2.66 -2.26
C VAL A 60 8.05 -2.13 -0.89
N ALA A 61 7.48 -1.00 -0.44
CA ALA A 61 7.76 -0.45 0.88
C ALA A 61 7.34 -1.42 2.01
N SER A 62 6.18 -2.08 1.86
CA SER A 62 5.68 -3.05 2.84
C SER A 62 6.54 -4.31 2.89
N LEU A 63 6.99 -4.82 1.73
CA LEU A 63 7.93 -5.94 1.64
C LEU A 63 9.29 -5.58 2.26
N ALA A 64 9.85 -4.42 1.92
CA ALA A 64 11.10 -3.94 2.50
C ALA A 64 11.01 -3.84 4.02
N LEU A 65 9.90 -3.28 4.54
CA LEU A 65 9.66 -3.20 5.98
C LEU A 65 9.58 -4.59 6.63
N THR A 66 8.93 -5.56 5.96
CA THR A 66 8.84 -6.95 6.42
C THR A 66 10.22 -7.61 6.50
N MET A 67 11.09 -7.39 5.50
CA MET A 67 12.45 -7.93 5.49
C MET A 67 13.29 -7.33 6.63
N VAL A 68 13.20 -6.02 6.85
CA VAL A 68 13.91 -5.33 7.94
C VAL A 68 13.49 -5.85 9.31
N VAL A 69 12.18 -6.08 9.52
CA VAL A 69 11.66 -6.64 10.78
C VAL A 69 12.07 -8.11 10.97
N SER A 70 12.21 -8.86 9.87
CA SER A 70 12.45 -10.31 9.87
C SER A 70 13.92 -10.73 9.95
N GLY A 71 14.87 -9.79 9.98
CA GLY A 71 16.31 -10.08 10.07
C GLY A 71 16.72 -10.94 11.29
N PRO A 72 17.88 -11.63 11.22
CA PRO A 72 18.32 -12.61 12.22
C PRO A 72 18.54 -11.95 13.58
N GLY A 73 17.63 -12.23 14.52
CA GLY A 73 17.68 -11.73 15.90
C GLY A 73 16.54 -12.35 16.72
N GLN A 74 16.82 -12.64 17.99
CA GLN A 74 16.00 -13.41 18.93
C GLN A 74 14.47 -13.18 18.76
N ALA A 75 13.74 -14.29 18.64
CA ALA A 75 12.30 -14.32 18.39
C ALA A 75 11.53 -13.87 19.65
N SER A 76 11.11 -12.61 19.68
CA SER A 76 10.14 -12.13 20.66
C SER A 76 8.73 -12.11 20.05
N THR A 77 7.71 -12.29 20.89
CA THR A 77 6.28 -12.19 20.53
C THR A 77 5.95 -10.90 19.77
N LEU A 78 6.67 -9.80 20.05
CA LEU A 78 6.57 -8.53 19.31
C LEU A 78 6.94 -8.65 17.82
N ARG A 79 7.92 -9.49 17.47
CA ARG A 79 8.35 -9.69 16.07
C ARG A 79 7.32 -10.51 15.30
N SER A 80 6.63 -11.43 15.97
CA SER A 80 5.50 -12.18 15.40
C SER A 80 4.30 -11.25 15.15
N ALA A 81 3.94 -10.42 16.13
CA ALA A 81 2.89 -9.41 15.98
C ALA A 81 3.19 -8.43 14.83
N ALA A 82 4.44 -7.98 14.72
CA ALA A 82 4.88 -7.13 13.61
C ALA A 82 4.71 -7.85 12.26
N ARG A 83 5.13 -9.12 12.12
CA ARG A 83 4.92 -9.91 10.89
C ARG A 83 3.46 -10.07 10.52
N TRP A 84 2.59 -10.39 11.48
CA TRP A 84 1.14 -10.48 11.24
C TRP A 84 0.54 -9.14 10.82
N SER A 85 1.03 -8.03 11.38
CA SER A 85 0.56 -6.69 10.98
C SER A 85 0.97 -6.33 9.55
N THR A 86 2.19 -6.67 9.11
CA THR A 86 2.62 -6.41 7.73
C THR A 86 1.93 -7.35 6.74
N LEU A 87 1.67 -8.60 7.14
CA LEU A 87 0.89 -9.55 6.35
C LEU A 87 -0.56 -9.06 6.19
N ALA A 88 -1.20 -8.65 7.29
CA ALA A 88 -2.55 -8.08 7.27
C ALA A 88 -2.61 -6.80 6.42
N ALA A 89 -1.61 -5.92 6.51
CA ALA A 89 -1.51 -4.73 5.66
C ALA A 89 -1.39 -5.09 4.17
N THR A 90 -0.62 -6.13 3.85
CA THR A 90 -0.46 -6.62 2.47
C THR A 90 -1.76 -7.23 1.93
N VAL A 91 -2.43 -8.04 2.75
CA VAL A 91 -3.74 -8.63 2.42
C VAL A 91 -4.81 -7.55 2.26
N ALA A 92 -4.83 -6.56 3.14
CA ALA A 92 -5.71 -5.41 3.03
C ALA A 92 -5.41 -4.60 1.76
N LEU A 93 -4.13 -4.41 1.40
CA LEU A 93 -3.76 -3.79 0.13
C LEU A 93 -4.35 -4.57 -1.05
N LEU A 94 -4.18 -5.90 -1.06
CA LEU A 94 -4.71 -6.76 -2.13
C LEU A 94 -6.23 -6.72 -2.21
N LEU A 95 -6.94 -6.81 -1.09
CA LEU A 95 -8.41 -6.80 -1.06
C LEU A 95 -8.99 -5.44 -1.44
N VAL A 96 -8.37 -4.34 -1.00
CA VAL A 96 -8.81 -2.97 -1.31
C VAL A 96 -8.47 -2.58 -2.75
N PHE A 97 -7.37 -3.11 -3.32
CA PHE A 97 -6.93 -2.77 -4.68
C PHE A 97 -7.37 -3.73 -5.78
N ALA A 98 -7.81 -4.95 -5.45
CA ALA A 98 -8.42 -5.86 -6.43
C ALA A 98 -9.54 -5.19 -7.29
N PRO A 99 -10.47 -4.41 -6.71
CA PRO A 99 -11.52 -3.75 -7.51
C PRO A 99 -11.02 -2.63 -8.44
N VAL A 100 -9.82 -2.08 -8.26
CA VAL A 100 -9.25 -1.05 -9.18
C VAL A 100 -9.08 -1.59 -10.60
N PHE A 101 -8.88 -2.90 -10.75
CA PHE A 101 -8.77 -3.55 -12.06
C PHE A 101 -10.13 -3.82 -12.72
N ALA A 102 -11.21 -3.93 -11.95
CA ALA A 102 -12.52 -4.37 -12.43
C ALA A 102 -13.57 -3.25 -12.52
N LEU A 103 -13.48 -2.21 -11.69
CA LEU A 103 -14.47 -1.11 -11.66
C LEU A 103 -14.00 0.11 -12.47
N SER A 104 -14.96 0.77 -13.11
CA SER A 104 -14.81 2.12 -13.63
C SER A 104 -14.51 3.07 -12.47
N THR A 105 -13.32 3.67 -12.49
CA THR A 105 -12.78 4.48 -11.38
C THR A 105 -13.47 5.83 -11.19
N CYS A 106 -14.19 6.31 -12.21
CA CYS A 106 -14.91 7.58 -12.19
C CYS A 106 -16.34 7.32 -12.70
N TYR A 107 -17.34 7.84 -11.99
CA TYR A 107 -18.76 7.84 -12.35
C TYR A 107 -19.28 9.27 -12.34
#